data_AF-A0A2A2JRR6-F1
#
_entry.id   AF-A0A2A2JRR6-F1
#
_cell.length_a   1.000
_cell.length_b   1.000
_cell.length_c   1.000
_cell.angle_alpha   90.00
_cell.angle_beta   90.00
_cell.angle_gamma   90.00
#
_symmetry.space_group_name_H-M   'P 1'
#
loop_
_entity.id
_entity.type
_entity.pdbx_description
1 polymer ?
#
loop_
_entity_poly.entity_id
_entity_poly.type
_entity_poly.pdbx_seq_one_letter_code
_entity_poly.pdbx_strand_id
1 'polypeptide(L)'
;MDSSSTSELRDRPGVVSRFFSSIEQKYQYYLDRLTPYTAVRWTIAVASLFIFIFRILYIQGFYIVAYAVGIYWLNLLLLFLTPSIDPALNYDDDDDGPVLPQSSSDEFRPFMRRLPEFKFWHSFIKSTLIATTCTFFEFFNVPVFWPILVMYFCILFFLTMKRQIMHMIKYRYIPFTVGKPRMTGKEDTGKVVVG
;
A
#
# COMPACT_ATOMS: atom_id res chain seq x y z
N MET A 1 -18.25 36.21 -40.68
CA MET A 1 -18.37 35.25 -39.57
C MET A 1 -18.27 33.87 -40.18
N ASP A 2 -17.09 33.26 -40.16
CA ASP A 2 -16.96 31.82 -40.41
C ASP A 2 -15.87 31.28 -39.49
N SER A 3 -16.30 30.98 -38.28
CA SER A 3 -15.49 30.53 -37.14
C SER A 3 -15.53 29.00 -37.04
N SER A 4 -15.38 28.30 -38.17
CA SER A 4 -15.44 26.83 -38.25
C SER A 4 -14.11 26.14 -38.55
N SER A 5 -13.02 26.88 -38.80
CA SER A 5 -11.75 26.29 -39.28
C SER A 5 -10.72 26.01 -38.18
N THR A 6 -10.98 26.36 -36.92
CA THR A 6 -9.97 26.31 -35.84
C THR A 6 -10.10 25.13 -34.88
N SER A 7 -11.05 24.22 -35.09
CA SER A 7 -11.35 23.10 -34.17
C SER A 7 -10.81 21.73 -34.61
N GLU A 8 -10.08 21.62 -35.73
CA GLU A 8 -9.59 20.34 -36.27
C GLU A 8 -8.08 20.07 -36.10
N LEU A 9 -7.36 20.82 -35.26
CA LEU A 9 -6.02 20.40 -34.79
C LEU A 9 -6.17 19.46 -33.58
N ARG A 10 -6.87 18.35 -33.81
CA ARG A 10 -6.95 17.22 -32.90
C ARG A 10 -5.57 16.57 -32.88
N ASP A 11 -4.80 16.97 -31.87
CA ASP A 11 -3.46 16.49 -31.57
C ASP A 11 -3.42 14.96 -31.71
N ARG A 12 -2.90 14.48 -32.83
CA ARG A 12 -2.82 13.04 -33.09
C ARG A 12 -1.79 12.52 -32.09
N PRO A 13 -2.16 11.62 -31.15
CA PRO A 13 -1.17 11.07 -30.24
C PRO A 13 -0.07 10.44 -31.09
N GLY A 14 1.16 10.93 -30.90
CA GLY A 14 2.34 10.49 -31.64
C GLY A 14 2.46 8.97 -31.63
N VAL A 15 3.11 8.42 -32.65
CA VAL A 15 3.31 6.97 -32.79
C VAL A 15 3.88 6.36 -31.50
N VAL A 16 4.80 7.09 -30.85
CA VAL A 16 5.41 6.76 -29.56
C VAL A 16 4.36 6.69 -28.43
N SER A 17 3.45 7.66 -28.30
CA SER A 17 2.42 7.63 -27.26
C SER A 17 1.39 6.53 -27.49
N ARG A 18 1.11 6.16 -28.75
CA ARG A 18 0.28 4.99 -29.10
C ARG A 18 0.96 3.66 -28.75
N PHE A 19 2.28 3.56 -28.93
CA PHE A 19 3.05 2.38 -28.50
C PHE A 19 3.09 2.27 -26.97
N PHE A 20 3.36 3.37 -26.26
CA PHE A 20 3.33 3.38 -24.80
C PHE A 20 1.95 3.05 -24.25
N SER A 21 0.87 3.61 -24.81
CA SER A 21 -0.49 3.30 -24.37
C SER A 21 -0.89 1.85 -24.67
N SER A 22 -0.42 1.29 -25.78
CA SER A 22 -0.63 -0.14 -26.10
C SER A 22 0.13 -1.07 -25.17
N ILE A 23 1.35 -0.72 -24.76
CA ILE A 23 2.14 -1.47 -23.78
C ILE A 23 1.49 -1.37 -22.39
N GLU A 24 1.05 -0.18 -22.00
CA GLU A 24 0.34 0.06 -20.74
C GLU A 24 -0.95 -0.75 -20.66
N GLN A 25 -1.77 -0.76 -21.72
CA GLN A 25 -3.00 -1.57 -21.77
C GLN A 25 -2.71 -3.06 -21.65
N LYS A 26 -1.69 -3.58 -22.36
CA LYS A 26 -1.30 -4.99 -22.23
C LYS A 26 -0.77 -5.30 -20.83
N TYR A 27 0.01 -4.39 -20.25
CA TYR A 27 0.52 -4.52 -18.90
C TYR A 27 -0.62 -4.58 -17.89
N GLN A 28 -1.59 -3.67 -17.99
CA GLN A 28 -2.79 -3.64 -17.16
C GLN A 28 -3.58 -4.95 -17.30
N TYR A 29 -3.75 -5.46 -18.52
CA TYR A 29 -4.42 -6.74 -18.78
C TYR A 29 -3.73 -7.93 -18.09
N TYR A 30 -2.39 -8.01 -18.15
CA TYR A 30 -1.65 -9.05 -17.43
C TYR A 30 -1.74 -8.89 -15.91
N LEU A 31 -1.72 -7.65 -15.41
CA LEU A 31 -1.91 -7.36 -13.99
C LEU A 31 -3.29 -7.83 -13.51
N ASP A 32 -4.35 -7.52 -14.25
CA ASP A 32 -5.71 -7.91 -13.92
C ASP A 32 -5.88 -9.44 -13.89
N ARG A 33 -5.20 -10.16 -14.80
CA ARG A 33 -5.20 -11.63 -14.83
C ARG A 33 -4.43 -12.29 -13.68
N LEU A 34 -3.44 -11.60 -13.10
CA LEU A 34 -2.66 -12.07 -11.94
C LEU A 34 -3.33 -11.72 -10.59
N THR A 35 -4.38 -10.90 -10.61
CA THR A 35 -5.15 -10.48 -9.43
C THR A 35 -5.68 -11.63 -8.55
N PRO A 36 -6.20 -12.75 -9.08
CA PRO A 36 -6.83 -13.78 -8.25
C PRO A 36 -5.82 -14.70 -7.53
N TYR A 37 -4.56 -14.77 -7.99
CA TYR A 37 -3.58 -15.73 -7.48
C TYR A 37 -2.77 -15.16 -6.30
N THR A 38 -3.45 -14.86 -5.19
CA THR A 38 -2.81 -14.27 -3.99
C THR A 38 -1.67 -15.13 -3.43
N ALA A 39 -1.87 -16.44 -3.26
CA ALA A 39 -0.83 -17.32 -2.72
C ALA A 39 0.44 -17.32 -3.58
N VAL A 40 0.28 -17.50 -4.90
CA VAL A 40 1.40 -17.53 -5.85
C VAL A 40 2.18 -16.22 -5.84
N ARG A 41 1.49 -15.07 -5.78
CA ARG A 41 2.13 -13.75 -5.66
C ARG A 41 3.04 -13.70 -4.43
N TRP A 42 2.51 -14.01 -3.26
CA TRP A 42 3.29 -13.98 -2.02
C TRP A 42 4.44 -14.99 -2.02
N THR A 43 4.26 -16.17 -2.59
CA THR A 43 5.35 -17.14 -2.78
C THR A 43 6.47 -16.54 -3.65
N ILE A 44 6.14 -15.88 -4.76
CA ILE A 44 7.13 -15.21 -5.63
C ILE A 44 7.83 -14.07 -4.87
N ALA A 45 7.10 -13.27 -4.10
CA ALA A 45 7.68 -12.19 -3.30
C ALA A 45 8.69 -12.71 -2.26
N VAL A 46 8.28 -13.71 -1.49
CA VAL A 46 9.14 -14.35 -0.49
C VAL A 46 10.37 -14.99 -1.15
N ALA A 47 10.19 -15.71 -2.25
CA ALA A 47 11.32 -16.29 -3.01
C ALA A 47 12.29 -15.21 -3.52
N SER A 48 11.77 -14.12 -4.11
CA SER A 48 12.60 -13.01 -4.60
C SER A 48 13.38 -12.30 -3.48
N LEU A 49 12.75 -12.14 -2.30
CA LEU A 49 13.38 -11.59 -1.11
C LEU A 49 14.52 -12.49 -0.63
N PHE A 50 14.30 -13.80 -0.52
CA PHE A 50 15.33 -14.74 -0.10
C PHE A 50 16.51 -14.77 -1.07
N ILE A 51 16.26 -14.75 -2.38
CA ILE A 51 17.31 -14.69 -3.40
C ILE A 51 18.14 -13.41 -3.25
N PHE A 52 17.48 -12.26 -3.04
CA PHE A 52 18.17 -11.00 -2.83
C PHE A 52 19.05 -11.02 -1.57
N ILE A 53 18.50 -11.46 -0.43
CA ILE A 53 19.26 -11.57 0.83
C ILE A 53 20.43 -12.53 0.67
N PHE A 54 20.20 -13.71 0.11
CA PHE A 54 21.24 -14.71 -0.14
C PHE A 54 22.38 -14.13 -0.99
N ARG A 55 22.04 -13.38 -2.05
CA ARG A 55 23.03 -12.72 -2.91
C ARG A 55 23.87 -11.70 -2.15
N ILE A 56 23.26 -10.85 -1.33
CA ILE A 56 23.99 -9.86 -0.51
C ILE A 56 24.94 -10.55 0.48
N LEU A 57 24.49 -11.63 1.12
CA LEU A 57 25.30 -12.40 2.06
C LEU A 57 26.45 -13.16 1.38
N TYR A 58 26.23 -13.69 0.18
CA TYR A 58 27.25 -14.40 -0.60
C TYR A 58 28.35 -13.46 -1.10
N ILE A 59 27.97 -12.30 -1.65
CA ILE A 59 28.92 -11.31 -2.19
C ILE A 59 29.55 -10.46 -1.07
N GLN A 60 28.95 -10.43 0.12
CA GLN A 60 29.37 -9.60 1.26
C GLN A 60 29.54 -8.11 0.89
N GLY A 61 28.65 -7.58 0.06
CA GLY A 61 28.72 -6.21 -0.48
C GLY A 61 27.36 -5.61 -0.75
N PHE A 62 27.33 -4.41 -1.35
CA PHE A 62 26.09 -3.70 -1.72
C PHE A 62 25.16 -3.34 -0.54
N TYR A 63 25.72 -3.12 0.64
CA TYR A 63 24.97 -2.79 1.85
C TYR A 63 24.16 -1.50 1.72
N ILE A 64 24.63 -0.51 0.96
CA ILE A 64 23.89 0.72 0.69
C ILE A 64 22.63 0.43 -0.14
N VAL A 65 22.73 -0.44 -1.15
CA VAL A 65 21.57 -0.84 -1.98
C VAL A 65 20.56 -1.59 -1.13
N ALA A 66 21.03 -2.53 -0.30
CA ALA A 66 20.18 -3.28 0.65
C ALA A 66 19.50 -2.34 1.66
N TYR A 67 20.22 -1.33 2.17
CA TYR A 67 19.68 -0.34 3.09
C TYR A 67 18.62 0.56 2.42
N ALA A 68 18.89 1.06 1.21
CA ALA A 68 17.96 1.89 0.46
C ALA A 68 16.66 1.15 0.14
N VAL A 69 16.74 -0.09 -0.34
CA VAL A 69 15.56 -0.92 -0.62
C VAL A 69 14.83 -1.29 0.68
N GLY A 70 15.56 -1.54 1.78
CA GLY A 70 14.98 -1.81 3.09
C GLY A 70 14.15 -0.64 3.63
N ILE A 71 14.67 0.59 3.55
CA ILE A 71 13.90 1.80 3.91
C ILE A 71 12.68 1.94 3.01
N TYR A 72 12.81 1.67 1.71
CA TYR A 72 11.69 1.73 0.79
C TYR A 72 10.59 0.71 1.16
N TRP A 73 10.96 -0.52 1.52
CA TRP A 73 10.01 -1.53 2.02
C TRP A 73 9.36 -1.12 3.32
N LEU A 74 10.11 -0.49 4.24
CA LEU A 74 9.52 0.09 5.43
C LEU A 74 8.49 1.15 5.06
N ASN A 75 8.81 2.07 4.15
CA ASN A 75 7.87 3.09 3.67
C ASN A 75 6.62 2.48 3.02
N LEU A 76 6.76 1.41 2.23
CA LEU A 76 5.64 0.65 1.69
C LEU A 76 4.76 0.07 2.81
N LEU A 77 5.39 -0.46 3.86
CA LEU A 77 4.68 -1.02 5.02
C LEU A 77 3.96 0.07 5.81
N LEU A 78 4.56 1.26 5.97
CA LEU A 78 3.87 2.41 6.55
C LEU A 78 2.67 2.80 5.72
N LEU A 79 2.82 2.92 4.40
CA LEU A 79 1.73 3.29 3.51
C LEU A 79 0.62 2.23 3.48
N PHE A 80 0.96 0.97 3.74
CA PHE A 80 -0.01 -0.10 3.92
C PHE A 80 -0.80 0.02 5.24
N LEU A 81 -0.15 0.50 6.32
CA LEU A 81 -0.76 0.69 7.64
C LEU A 81 -1.51 2.02 7.78
N THR A 82 -1.10 3.07 7.07
CA THR A 82 -1.75 4.39 7.12
C THR A 82 -3.13 4.34 6.45
N PRO A 83 -4.20 4.78 7.14
CA PRO A 83 -5.58 4.70 6.64
C PRO A 83 -5.80 5.67 5.47
N SER A 84 -6.56 5.28 4.43
CA SER A 84 -6.72 6.08 3.20
C SER A 84 -7.44 7.39 3.36
N ILE A 85 -8.20 7.51 4.42
CA ILE A 85 -8.93 8.69 4.81
C ILE A 85 -8.30 9.09 6.13
N ASP A 86 -7.76 10.29 6.20
CA ASP A 86 -7.18 10.80 7.44
C ASP A 86 -8.31 11.00 8.46
N PRO A 87 -8.36 10.22 9.55
CA PRO A 87 -9.40 10.37 10.56
C PRO A 87 -9.31 11.72 11.28
N ALA A 88 -8.12 12.36 11.28
CA ALA A 88 -7.91 13.65 11.93
C ALA A 88 -8.82 14.75 11.34
N LEU A 89 -9.10 14.71 10.02
CA LEU A 89 -10.01 15.66 9.39
C LEU A 89 -11.49 15.48 9.76
N ASN A 90 -11.88 14.35 10.37
CA ASN A 90 -13.27 14.16 10.82
C ASN A 90 -13.46 14.48 12.31
N TYR A 91 -12.38 14.70 13.08
CA TYR A 91 -12.44 15.02 14.51
C TYR A 91 -12.12 16.48 14.81
N ASP A 92 -11.42 17.19 13.92
CA ASP A 92 -11.19 18.64 14.07
C ASP A 92 -12.47 19.48 13.81
N ASP A 93 -13.55 18.88 13.29
CA ASP A 93 -14.88 19.51 13.16
C ASP A 93 -15.77 19.34 14.43
N ASP A 94 -15.29 18.64 15.46
CA ASP A 94 -16.05 18.39 16.71
C ASP A 94 -15.78 19.42 17.83
N ASP A 95 -15.02 20.49 17.58
CA ASP A 95 -14.56 21.43 18.65
C ASP A 95 -15.35 22.76 18.78
N ASP A 96 -16.54 22.92 18.20
CA ASP A 96 -17.35 24.12 18.53
C ASP A 96 -18.88 23.91 18.41
N GLY A 97 -19.46 23.24 19.42
CA GLY A 97 -20.91 23.18 19.58
C GLY A 97 -21.36 22.28 20.74
N PRO A 98 -22.44 22.62 21.47
CA PRO A 98 -22.94 21.79 22.56
C PRO A 98 -23.50 20.47 22.02
N VAL A 99 -22.72 19.38 22.18
CA VAL A 99 -23.06 18.05 21.69
C VAL A 99 -24.04 17.33 22.62
N LEU A 100 -25.15 16.87 22.05
CA LEU A 100 -26.11 15.96 22.67
C LEU A 100 -25.45 14.58 22.93
N PRO A 101 -25.86 13.83 23.97
CA PRO A 101 -25.28 12.52 24.25
C PRO A 101 -25.64 11.50 23.15
N GLN A 102 -24.73 11.29 22.20
CA GLN A 102 -24.86 10.20 21.22
C GLN A 102 -24.39 8.89 21.84
N SER A 103 -25.31 8.21 22.52
CA SER A 103 -25.15 6.78 22.76
C SER A 103 -25.45 6.01 21.46
N SER A 104 -24.56 5.09 21.08
CA SER A 104 -24.77 4.00 20.10
C SER A 104 -24.60 4.23 18.58
N SER A 105 -23.80 5.18 18.13
CA SER A 105 -23.30 5.18 16.75
C SER A 105 -21.79 5.36 16.68
N ASP A 106 -21.05 4.40 17.26
CA ASP A 106 -19.69 4.08 16.78
C ASP A 106 -19.84 3.61 15.32
N GLU A 107 -19.95 4.56 14.39
CA GLU A 107 -20.04 4.32 12.96
C GLU A 107 -18.76 3.60 12.53
N PHE A 108 -18.86 2.28 12.41
CA PHE A 108 -17.77 1.40 12.06
C PHE A 108 -17.36 1.67 10.61
N ARG A 109 -16.42 2.58 10.39
CA ARG A 109 -15.86 2.85 9.07
C ARG A 109 -14.95 1.67 8.69
N PRO A 110 -15.32 0.85 7.68
CA PRO A 110 -14.49 -0.28 7.28
C PRO A 110 -13.12 0.22 6.86
N PHE A 111 -12.07 -0.45 7.32
CA PHE A 111 -10.71 -0.14 6.94
C PHE A 111 -10.47 -0.26 5.45
N MET A 112 -10.41 0.88 4.78
CA MET A 112 -9.84 0.98 3.45
C MET A 112 -8.36 1.32 3.59
N ARG A 113 -7.50 0.30 3.45
CA ARG A 113 -6.04 0.45 3.38
C ARG A 113 -5.67 1.37 2.21
N ARG A 114 -4.77 2.35 2.41
CA ARG A 114 -4.28 3.27 1.33
C ARG A 114 -3.75 2.51 0.13
N LEU A 115 -3.04 1.41 0.40
CA LEU A 115 -2.43 0.58 -0.61
C LEU A 115 -3.17 -0.77 -0.69
N PRO A 116 -3.92 -1.04 -1.77
CA PRO A 116 -4.42 -2.37 -2.08
C PRO A 116 -3.25 -3.36 -2.06
N GLU A 117 -3.46 -4.55 -1.48
CA GLU A 117 -2.45 -5.60 -1.34
C GLU A 117 -1.70 -5.90 -2.65
N PHE A 118 -2.41 -5.84 -3.77
CA PHE A 118 -1.81 -6.02 -5.08
C PHE A 118 -0.79 -4.94 -5.44
N LYS A 119 -1.10 -3.66 -5.15
CA LYS A 119 -0.16 -2.54 -5.40
C LYS A 119 1.04 -2.60 -4.47
N PHE A 120 0.85 -3.07 -3.23
CA PHE A 120 1.94 -3.36 -2.30
C PHE A 120 2.87 -4.43 -2.87
N TRP A 121 2.32 -5.59 -3.23
CA TRP A 121 3.06 -6.70 -3.81
C TRP A 121 3.82 -6.29 -5.07
N HIS A 122 3.15 -5.60 -5.98
CA HIS A 122 3.75 -5.12 -7.23
C HIS A 122 4.92 -4.16 -7.00
N SER A 123 4.75 -3.19 -6.11
CA SER A 123 5.82 -2.24 -5.75
C SER A 123 7.00 -2.94 -5.06
N PHE A 124 6.71 -3.94 -4.23
CA PHE A 124 7.72 -4.77 -3.57
C PHE A 124 8.54 -5.57 -4.59
N ILE A 125 7.90 -6.29 -5.51
CA ILE A 125 8.59 -7.03 -6.59
C ILE A 125 9.40 -6.09 -7.48
N LYS A 126 8.82 -4.97 -7.90
CA LYS A 126 9.49 -3.98 -8.77
C LYS A 126 10.75 -3.44 -8.12
N SER A 127 10.67 -3.02 -6.85
CA SER A 127 11.85 -2.50 -6.12
C SER A 127 12.90 -3.58 -5.87
N THR A 128 12.50 -4.81 -5.54
CA THR A 128 13.41 -5.95 -5.36
C THR A 128 14.15 -6.26 -6.66
N LEU A 129 13.45 -6.24 -7.81
CA LEU A 129 14.06 -6.46 -9.12
C LEU A 129 15.07 -5.35 -9.45
N ILE A 130 14.71 -4.08 -9.24
CA ILE A 130 15.61 -2.95 -9.47
C ILE A 130 16.84 -3.06 -8.55
N ALA A 131 16.66 -3.32 -7.26
CA ALA A 131 17.75 -3.48 -6.31
C ALA A 131 18.68 -4.64 -6.74
N THR A 132 18.11 -5.78 -7.13
CA THR A 132 18.88 -6.93 -7.64
C THR A 132 19.67 -6.54 -8.88
N THR A 133 19.07 -5.83 -9.84
CA THR A 133 19.77 -5.30 -11.02
C THR A 133 20.92 -4.35 -10.63
N CYS A 134 20.71 -3.46 -9.66
CA CYS A 134 21.76 -2.58 -9.15
C CYS A 134 22.95 -3.35 -8.56
N THR A 135 22.74 -4.53 -7.96
CA THR A 135 23.84 -5.37 -7.44
C THR A 135 24.68 -6.06 -8.52
N PHE A 136 24.39 -5.88 -9.82
CA PHE A 136 25.29 -6.32 -10.90
C PHE A 136 26.31 -5.25 -11.27
N PHE A 137 26.11 -3.99 -10.86
CA PHE A 137 27.01 -2.89 -11.18
C PHE A 137 27.89 -2.55 -9.98
N GLU A 138 29.20 -2.76 -10.11
CA GLU A 138 30.18 -2.52 -9.05
C GLU A 138 30.18 -1.08 -8.52
N PHE A 139 29.70 -0.11 -9.31
CA PHE A 139 29.55 1.28 -8.89
C PHE A 139 28.75 1.46 -7.59
N PHE A 140 27.75 0.61 -7.33
CA PHE A 140 26.94 0.69 -6.11
C PHE A 140 27.55 -0.06 -4.92
N ASN A 141 28.72 -0.68 -5.09
CA ASN A 141 29.43 -1.41 -4.05
C ASN A 141 30.46 -0.51 -3.34
N VAL A 142 29.98 0.30 -2.39
CA VAL A 142 30.84 1.17 -1.58
C VAL A 142 31.16 0.47 -0.25
N PRO A 143 32.43 0.40 0.18
CA PRO A 143 32.80 -0.16 1.47
C PRO A 143 32.28 0.74 2.59
N VAL A 144 31.32 0.23 3.36
CA VAL A 144 30.72 0.92 4.50
C VAL A 144 30.67 -0.03 5.69
N PHE A 145 30.67 0.53 6.90
CA PHE A 145 30.49 -0.26 8.11
C PHE A 145 29.03 -0.74 8.22
N TRP A 146 28.72 -1.86 7.56
CA TRP A 146 27.36 -2.37 7.46
C TRP A 146 26.64 -2.63 8.80
N PRO A 147 27.30 -3.00 9.92
CA PRO A 147 26.60 -3.19 11.19
C PRO A 147 25.91 -1.92 11.68
N ILE A 148 26.50 -0.74 11.44
CA ILE A 148 25.86 0.53 11.85
C ILE A 148 24.58 0.77 11.04
N LEU A 149 24.56 0.43 9.75
CA LEU A 149 23.38 0.58 8.91
C LEU A 149 22.24 -0.33 9.37
N VAL A 150 22.56 -1.57 9.76
CA VAL A 150 21.55 -2.49 10.32
C VAL A 150 21.01 -1.95 11.64
N MET A 151 21.87 -1.45 12.53
CA MET A 151 21.43 -0.84 13.79
C MET A 151 20.51 0.37 13.55
N TYR A 152 20.88 1.28 12.65
CA TYR A 152 20.03 2.41 12.26
C TYR A 152 18.70 1.93 11.70
N PHE A 153 18.72 0.95 10.79
CA PHE A 153 17.51 0.39 10.21
C PHE A 153 16.60 -0.21 11.27
N CYS A 154 17.12 -1.01 12.20
CA CYS A 154 16.34 -1.59 13.28
C CYS A 154 15.71 -0.52 14.17
N ILE A 155 16.50 0.47 14.63
CA ILE A 155 15.99 1.57 15.46
C ILE A 155 14.89 2.33 14.71
N LEU A 156 15.14 2.70 13.45
CA LEU A 156 14.18 3.41 12.61
C LEU A 156 12.92 2.57 12.38
N PHE A 157 13.06 1.28 12.08
CA PHE A 157 11.95 0.35 11.91
C PHE A 157 11.06 0.31 13.16
N PHE A 158 11.65 0.04 14.34
CA PHE A 158 10.88 -0.08 15.57
C PHE A 158 10.26 1.25 16.01
N LEU A 159 10.98 2.36 15.91
CA LEU A 159 10.45 3.69 16.22
C LEU A 159 9.28 4.04 15.29
N THR A 160 9.44 3.80 13.99
CA THR A 160 8.41 4.13 13.01
C THR A 160 7.18 3.25 13.22
N MET A 161 7.36 1.93 13.41
CA MET A 161 6.28 1.00 13.68
C MET A 161 5.56 1.29 15.00
N LYS A 162 6.30 1.56 16.08
CA LYS A 162 5.72 1.95 17.37
C LYS A 162 4.89 3.22 17.25
N ARG A 163 5.41 4.25 16.58
CA ARG A 163 4.70 5.51 16.34
C ARG A 163 3.43 5.29 15.53
N GLN A 164 3.51 4.52 14.45
CA GLN A 164 2.33 4.19 13.65
C GLN A 164 1.29 3.46 14.49
N ILE A 165 1.64 2.35 15.14
CA ILE A 165 0.71 1.55 15.95
C ILE A 165 0.07 2.39 17.07
N MET A 166 0.85 3.24 17.76
CA MET A 166 0.31 4.15 18.78
C MET A 166 -0.73 5.12 18.21
N HIS A 167 -0.50 5.66 17.01
CA HIS A 167 -1.49 6.49 16.31
C HIS A 167 -2.73 5.67 15.93
N MET A 168 -2.55 4.45 15.42
CA MET A 168 -3.67 3.56 15.10
C MET A 168 -4.56 3.30 16.32
N ILE A 169 -3.95 3.02 17.47
CA ILE A 169 -4.65 2.77 18.74
C ILE A 169 -5.33 4.05 19.24
N LYS A 170 -4.64 5.21 19.19
CA LYS A 170 -5.17 6.50 19.65
C LYS A 170 -6.42 6.93 18.88
N TYR A 171 -6.43 6.74 17.56
CA TYR A 171 -7.53 7.15 16.68
C TYR A 171 -8.51 6.01 16.37
N ARG A 172 -8.51 4.95 17.19
CA ARG A 172 -9.44 3.79 17.12
C ARG A 172 -9.66 3.20 15.72
N TYR A 173 -8.64 3.23 14.88
CA TYR A 173 -8.62 2.43 13.68
C TYR A 173 -7.79 1.18 14.00
N ILE A 174 -8.44 0.03 14.17
CA ILE A 174 -7.83 -1.31 14.36
C ILE A 174 -7.78 -2.12 13.04
N PRO A 175 -6.60 -2.55 12.55
CA PRO A 175 -6.44 -3.22 11.25
C PRO A 175 -7.08 -4.61 11.16
N PHE A 176 -7.48 -5.18 12.30
CA PHE A 176 -8.20 -6.45 12.40
C PHE A 176 -9.59 -6.19 12.97
N THR A 177 -10.63 -6.50 12.19
CA THR A 177 -12.01 -6.55 12.70
C THR A 177 -12.15 -7.79 13.58
N VAL A 178 -11.63 -7.76 14.82
CA VAL A 178 -11.82 -8.84 15.78
C VAL A 178 -13.24 -8.69 16.33
N GLY A 179 -14.18 -9.41 15.74
CA GLY A 179 -15.59 -9.40 16.11
C GLY A 179 -16.44 -8.47 15.23
N LYS A 180 -16.86 -8.96 14.06
CA LYS A 180 -18.07 -8.41 13.44
C LYS A 180 -19.27 -8.85 14.29
N PRO A 181 -20.11 -7.94 14.81
CA PRO A 181 -21.43 -8.31 15.27
C PRO A 181 -22.17 -8.92 14.08
N ARG A 182 -22.62 -10.17 14.22
CA ARG A 182 -23.56 -10.75 13.26
C ARG A 182 -24.79 -9.85 13.31
N MET A 183 -25.21 -9.33 12.15
CA MET A 183 -26.54 -8.75 12.03
C MET A 183 -27.53 -9.85 12.43
N THR A 184 -28.10 -9.76 13.62
CA THR A 184 -29.31 -10.48 13.98
C THR A 184 -30.37 -10.01 13.01
N GLY A 185 -30.74 -10.87 12.06
CA GLY A 185 -31.91 -10.65 11.24
C GLY A 185 -33.08 -10.44 12.19
N LYS A 186 -33.77 -9.30 12.07
CA LYS A 186 -35.07 -9.13 12.72
C LYS A 186 -35.94 -10.28 12.25
N GLU A 187 -36.30 -11.18 13.16
CA GLU A 187 -37.33 -12.16 12.89
C GLU A 187 -38.64 -11.39 12.70
N ASP A 188 -39.16 -11.41 11.47
CA ASP A 188 -40.50 -10.93 11.13
C ASP A 188 -41.53 -11.75 11.91
N THR A 189 -41.83 -11.34 13.15
CA THR A 189 -42.94 -11.88 13.92
C THR A 189 -44.21 -11.16 13.50
N GLY A 190 -44.66 -11.43 12.28
CA GLY A 190 -45.99 -11.04 11.80
C GLY A 190 -47.05 -11.86 12.53
N LYS A 191 -47.52 -11.39 13.69
CA LYS A 191 -48.77 -11.86 14.28
C LYS A 191 -49.93 -11.43 13.36
N VAL A 192 -50.38 -12.33 12.50
CA VAL A 192 -51.72 -12.24 11.90
C VAL A 192 -52.74 -12.64 12.95
N VAL A 193 -53.45 -11.64 13.47
CA VAL A 193 -54.65 -11.82 14.29
C VAL A 193 -55.75 -12.29 13.34
N VAL A 194 -56.07 -13.59 13.36
CA VAL A 194 -57.23 -14.14 12.65
C VAL A 194 -58.42 -13.95 13.59
N GLY A 195 -59.41 -13.18 13.12
CA GLY A 195 -60.71 -12.99 13.76
C GLY A 195 -61.67 -14.14 13.51
#